data_AF-A0A3D0WW93-F1
#
_entry.id   AF-A0A3D0WW93-F1
#
_cell.length_a   1.000
_cell.length_b   1.000
_cell.length_c   1.000
_cell.angle_alpha   90.00
_cell.angle_beta   90.00
_cell.angle_gamma   90.00
#
_symmetry.space_group_name_H-M   'P 1'
#
loop_
_entity.id
_entity.type
_entity.pdbx_description
1 polymer ?
#
loop_
_entity_poly.entity_id
_entity_poly.type
_entity_poly.pdbx_seq_one_letter_code
_entity_poly.pdbx_strand_id
1 'polypeptide(L)'
;AVNPLKTCVFFRGSERELSAAAAAAVLLSYFKLRDDIADSPFWKSLLYRALLPAAAHARRRAAKKHPEIDGAVSRMAEKQAEIERSGCPSVDRCAEPTAEMLAELFERPAVESCGAGSPRARVLRQFGYYLGRWTYLMDAADDLAGDLRSGAFNPFARRFSLNGASAPEEIAAARRYAERALNATLARLGAAGNLLDFENRLGPVVQNVVFKGLPQVQQERLSEKERRNVRPL
;
A
#
# COMPACT_ATOMS: atom_id res chain seq x y z
N ALA A 1 2.82 24.17 -5.36
CA ALA A 1 2.34 24.58 -6.70
C ALA A 1 3.19 23.91 -7.77
N VAL A 2 2.57 23.21 -8.72
CA VAL A 2 3.27 22.52 -9.82
C VAL A 2 3.27 23.48 -11.02
N ASN A 3 4.45 23.89 -11.51
CA ASN A 3 4.57 24.79 -12.65
C ASN A 3 4.84 23.97 -13.93
N PRO A 4 3.86 23.84 -14.85
CA PRO A 4 4.00 23.03 -16.06
C PRO A 4 4.99 23.60 -17.09
N LEU A 5 5.46 24.85 -16.90
CA LEU A 5 6.43 25.51 -17.78
C LEU A 5 7.88 25.42 -17.26
N LYS A 6 8.08 24.86 -16.06
CA LYS A 6 9.43 24.69 -15.52
C LYS A 6 10.10 23.48 -16.18
N THR A 7 11.30 23.66 -16.70
CA THR A 7 12.13 22.54 -17.19
C THR A 7 12.43 21.58 -16.04
N CYS A 8 11.80 20.42 -16.08
CA CYS A 8 12.02 19.34 -15.12
C CYS A 8 13.18 18.47 -15.60
N VAL A 9 13.97 17.96 -14.66
CA VAL A 9 14.98 16.95 -14.94
C VAL A 9 14.26 15.70 -15.46
N PHE A 10 14.51 15.34 -16.71
CA PHE A 10 13.95 14.16 -17.35
C PHE A 10 14.99 13.02 -17.34
N PHE A 11 14.63 11.88 -16.75
CA PHE A 11 15.49 10.70 -16.73
C PHE A 11 15.43 9.98 -18.09
N ARG A 12 16.43 10.22 -18.93
CA ARG A 12 16.61 9.47 -20.18
C ARG A 12 17.03 8.02 -19.87
N GLY A 13 16.47 7.06 -20.59
CA GLY A 13 16.82 5.64 -20.46
C GLY A 13 16.07 4.86 -19.37
N SER A 14 15.07 5.46 -18.71
CA SER A 14 14.19 4.77 -17.74
C SER A 14 12.70 4.98 -18.03
N GLU A 15 12.37 5.28 -19.28
CA GLU A 15 11.02 5.68 -19.70
C GLU A 15 10.01 4.55 -19.54
N ARG A 16 10.46 3.31 -19.74
CA ARG A 16 9.62 2.11 -19.59
C ARG A 16 9.24 1.89 -18.13
N GLU A 17 10.22 1.92 -17.24
CA GLU A 17 10.08 1.70 -15.80
C GLU A 17 9.24 2.82 -15.18
N LEU A 18 9.55 4.07 -15.51
CA LEU A 18 8.77 5.23 -15.05
C LEU A 18 7.34 5.21 -15.61
N SER A 19 7.15 4.77 -16.86
CA SER A 19 5.81 4.61 -17.41
C SER A 19 5.02 3.49 -16.72
N ALA A 20 5.67 2.40 -16.33
CA ALA A 20 5.05 1.32 -15.58
C ALA A 20 4.67 1.77 -14.16
N ALA A 21 5.58 2.46 -13.47
CA ALA A 21 5.31 3.04 -12.15
C ALA A 21 4.16 4.06 -12.18
N ALA A 22 4.13 4.94 -13.19
CA ALA A 22 3.03 5.88 -13.38
C ALA A 22 1.69 5.16 -13.67
N ALA A 23 1.71 4.09 -14.46
CA ALA A 23 0.52 3.30 -14.72
C ALA A 23 0.00 2.63 -13.44
N ALA A 24 0.88 2.03 -12.63
CA ALA A 24 0.52 1.45 -11.34
C ALA A 24 -0.12 2.50 -10.41
N ALA A 25 0.48 3.70 -10.30
CA ALA A 25 -0.07 4.79 -9.50
C ALA A 25 -1.47 5.24 -9.97
N VAL A 26 -1.66 5.40 -11.28
CA VAL A 26 -2.97 5.77 -11.85
C VAL A 26 -4.02 4.69 -11.59
N LEU A 27 -3.66 3.42 -11.79
CA LEU A 27 -4.57 2.29 -11.58
C LEU A 27 -4.97 2.16 -10.11
N LEU A 28 -4.01 2.16 -9.19
CA LEU A 28 -4.28 2.11 -7.74
C LEU A 28 -5.13 3.29 -7.28
N SER A 29 -4.84 4.50 -7.77
CA SER A 29 -5.63 5.70 -7.43
C SER A 29 -7.07 5.61 -7.93
N TYR A 30 -7.28 5.02 -9.12
CA TYR A 30 -8.63 4.79 -9.64
C TYR A 30 -9.42 3.82 -8.77
N PHE A 31 -8.81 2.71 -8.34
CA PHE A 31 -9.49 1.73 -7.48
C PHE A 31 -9.79 2.32 -6.10
N LYS A 32 -8.83 3.03 -5.49
CA LYS A 32 -9.07 3.75 -4.23
C LYS A 32 -10.21 4.76 -4.34
N LEU A 33 -10.26 5.55 -5.42
CA LEU A 33 -11.36 6.49 -5.65
C LEU A 33 -12.72 5.77 -5.76
N ARG A 34 -12.75 4.59 -6.38
CA ARG A 34 -13.98 3.80 -6.53
C ARG A 34 -14.45 3.28 -5.17
N ASP A 35 -13.54 2.82 -4.34
CA ASP A 35 -13.84 2.31 -3.00
C ASP A 35 -14.29 3.47 -2.09
N ASP A 36 -13.60 4.62 -2.12
CA ASP A 36 -14.01 5.84 -1.42
C ASP A 36 -15.44 6.30 -1.81
N ILE A 37 -15.84 6.14 -3.09
CA ILE A 37 -17.20 6.46 -3.54
C ILE A 37 -18.23 5.47 -2.96
N ALA A 38 -17.88 4.19 -2.87
CA ALA A 38 -18.76 3.16 -2.33
C ALA A 38 -18.98 3.34 -0.82
N ASP A 39 -17.94 3.79 -0.09
CA ASP A 39 -17.97 3.92 1.37
C ASP A 39 -18.37 5.33 1.87
N SER A 40 -18.40 6.34 0.99
CA SER A 40 -18.68 7.71 1.38
C SER A 40 -20.18 8.05 1.49
N PRO A 41 -20.58 8.89 2.46
CA PRO A 41 -21.92 9.46 2.50
C PRO A 41 -22.20 10.36 1.29
N PHE A 42 -23.47 10.48 0.92
CA PHE A 42 -23.97 11.06 -0.35
C PHE A 42 -23.24 12.33 -0.83
N TRP A 43 -23.02 13.32 0.05
CA TRP A 43 -22.41 14.60 -0.30
C TRP A 43 -20.89 14.53 -0.57
N LYS A 44 -20.15 13.66 0.12
CA LYS A 44 -18.73 13.41 -0.17
C LYS A 44 -18.57 12.61 -1.47
N SER A 45 -19.52 11.73 -1.76
CA SER A 45 -19.53 10.96 -3.01
C SER A 45 -19.63 11.84 -4.26
N LEU A 46 -20.27 13.02 -4.18
CA LEU A 46 -20.49 13.88 -5.34
C LEU A 46 -19.18 14.47 -5.90
N LEU A 47 -18.26 14.88 -5.03
CA LEU A 47 -16.94 15.38 -5.44
C LEU A 47 -16.10 14.28 -6.09
N TYR A 48 -16.09 13.09 -5.49
CA TYR A 48 -15.38 11.94 -6.05
C TYR A 48 -15.98 11.46 -7.38
N ARG A 49 -17.31 11.50 -7.52
CA ARG A 49 -18.01 11.23 -8.79
C ARG A 49 -17.66 12.22 -9.88
N ALA A 50 -17.39 13.49 -9.56
CA ALA A 50 -16.94 14.48 -10.54
C ALA A 50 -15.53 14.18 -11.07
N LEU A 51 -14.66 13.57 -10.25
CA LEU A 51 -13.31 13.15 -10.64
C LEU A 51 -13.30 11.83 -11.43
N LEU A 52 -14.35 11.03 -11.30
CA LEU A 52 -14.43 9.68 -11.87
C LEU A 52 -14.25 9.63 -13.40
N PRO A 53 -14.81 10.55 -14.23
CA PRO A 53 -14.61 10.51 -15.68
C PRO A 53 -13.15 10.70 -16.07
N ALA A 54 -12.44 11.63 -15.42
CA ALA A 54 -11.03 11.88 -15.66
C ALA A 54 -10.17 10.70 -15.20
N ALA A 55 -10.44 10.17 -14.01
CA ALA A 55 -9.77 8.98 -13.48
C ALA A 55 -10.01 7.74 -14.35
N ALA A 56 -11.25 7.55 -14.83
CA ALA A 56 -11.60 6.45 -15.73
C ALA A 56 -10.90 6.57 -17.08
N HIS A 57 -10.79 7.78 -17.64
CA HIS A 57 -10.03 8.02 -18.86
C HIS A 57 -8.54 7.71 -18.67
N ALA A 58 -7.94 8.20 -17.58
CA ALA A 58 -6.55 7.92 -17.24
C ALA A 58 -6.30 6.42 -17.03
N ARG A 59 -7.20 5.74 -16.31
CA ARG A 59 -7.18 4.28 -16.12
C ARG A 59 -7.22 3.53 -17.45
N ARG A 60 -8.16 3.86 -18.35
CA ARG A 60 -8.25 3.23 -19.68
C ARG A 60 -6.95 3.35 -20.47
N ARG A 61 -6.31 4.53 -20.42
CA ARG A 61 -5.02 4.76 -21.08
C ARG A 61 -3.88 3.94 -20.45
N ALA A 62 -3.83 3.88 -19.12
CA ALA A 62 -2.85 3.09 -18.38
C ALA A 62 -3.02 1.58 -18.65
N ALA A 63 -4.25 1.07 -18.54
CA ALA A 63 -4.59 -0.34 -18.77
C ALA A 63 -4.31 -0.78 -20.22
N LYS A 64 -4.57 0.08 -21.21
CA LYS A 64 -4.21 -0.24 -22.61
C LYS A 64 -2.70 -0.37 -22.82
N LYS A 65 -1.89 0.42 -22.08
CA LYS A 65 -0.43 0.44 -22.23
C LYS A 65 0.27 -0.63 -21.39
N HIS A 66 -0.30 -0.96 -20.22
CA HIS A 66 0.25 -1.92 -19.25
C HIS A 66 -0.87 -2.86 -18.76
N PRO A 67 -1.43 -3.72 -19.63
CA PRO A 67 -2.56 -4.60 -19.30
C PRO A 67 -2.25 -5.56 -18.15
N GLU A 68 -0.99 -5.97 -18.02
CA GLU A 68 -0.53 -6.83 -16.96
C GLU A 68 -0.53 -6.13 -15.58
N ILE A 69 -0.26 -4.82 -15.52
CA ILE A 69 -0.40 -4.03 -14.28
C ILE A 69 -1.88 -3.88 -13.92
N ASP A 70 -2.74 -3.58 -14.89
CA ASP A 70 -4.19 -3.52 -14.67
C ASP A 70 -4.75 -4.86 -14.20
N GLY A 71 -4.25 -5.98 -14.74
CA GLY A 71 -4.58 -7.32 -14.28
C GLY A 71 -4.17 -7.56 -12.82
N ALA A 72 -2.95 -7.22 -12.43
CA ALA A 72 -2.47 -7.38 -11.05
C ALA A 72 -3.29 -6.53 -10.05
N VAL A 73 -3.55 -5.27 -10.40
CA VAL A 73 -4.35 -4.34 -9.56
C VAL A 73 -5.81 -4.79 -9.49
N SER A 74 -6.40 -5.26 -10.60
CA SER A 74 -7.80 -5.74 -10.60
C SER A 74 -7.98 -6.99 -9.75
N ARG A 75 -7.06 -7.98 -9.85
CA ARG A 75 -7.07 -9.17 -8.99
C ARG A 75 -6.93 -8.83 -7.51
N MET A 76 -6.08 -7.84 -7.20
CA MET A 76 -5.91 -7.33 -5.84
C MET A 76 -7.22 -6.75 -5.30
N ALA A 77 -7.88 -5.88 -6.06
CA ALA A 77 -9.15 -5.27 -5.67
C ALA A 77 -10.27 -6.31 -5.51
N GLU A 78 -10.36 -7.30 -6.40
CA GLU A 78 -11.34 -8.39 -6.32
C GLU A 78 -11.16 -9.23 -5.05
N LYS A 79 -9.91 -9.63 -4.74
CA LYS A 79 -9.59 -10.40 -3.55
C LYS A 79 -9.81 -9.61 -2.26
N GLN A 80 -9.49 -8.32 -2.24
CA GLN A 80 -9.78 -7.44 -1.09
C GLN A 80 -11.28 -7.40 -0.80
N ALA A 81 -12.10 -7.14 -1.84
CA ALA A 81 -13.55 -7.12 -1.71
C ALA A 81 -14.14 -8.47 -1.26
N GLU A 82 -13.53 -9.61 -1.62
CA GLU A 82 -13.91 -10.93 -1.10
C GLU A 82 -13.58 -11.08 0.39
N ILE A 83 -12.37 -10.72 0.79
CA ILE A 83 -11.89 -10.81 2.18
C ILE A 83 -12.76 -9.96 3.11
N GLU A 84 -13.08 -8.73 2.72
CA GLU A 84 -13.90 -7.81 3.50
C GLU A 84 -15.32 -8.35 3.67
N ARG A 85 -15.94 -8.83 2.58
CA ARG A 85 -17.27 -9.47 2.63
C ARG A 85 -17.30 -10.71 3.51
N SER A 86 -16.22 -11.49 3.51
CA SER A 86 -16.11 -12.70 4.36
C SER A 86 -15.90 -12.37 5.85
N GLY A 87 -15.60 -11.12 6.21
CA GLY A 87 -15.29 -10.73 7.59
C GLY A 87 -14.01 -11.37 8.12
N CYS A 88 -13.03 -11.65 7.25
CA CYS A 88 -11.82 -12.42 7.58
C CYS A 88 -11.11 -11.89 8.85
N PRO A 89 -10.89 -12.74 9.88
CA PRO A 89 -10.18 -12.33 11.10
C PRO A 89 -8.65 -12.43 10.98
N SER A 90 -8.12 -12.99 9.88
CA SER A 90 -6.67 -13.16 9.70
C SER A 90 -6.05 -11.92 9.07
N VAL A 91 -5.22 -11.23 9.86
CA VAL A 91 -4.45 -10.06 9.42
C VAL A 91 -3.55 -10.39 8.22
N ASP A 92 -2.95 -11.58 8.19
CA ASP A 92 -2.09 -12.00 7.09
C ASP A 92 -2.87 -12.17 5.79
N ARG A 93 -4.03 -12.85 5.85
CA ARG A 93 -4.90 -12.99 4.68
C ARG A 93 -5.38 -11.64 4.16
N CYS A 94 -5.65 -10.68 5.04
CA CYS A 94 -6.06 -9.34 4.66
C CYS A 94 -4.96 -8.56 3.93
N ALA A 95 -3.69 -8.74 4.32
CA ALA A 95 -2.55 -8.08 3.67
C ALA A 95 -2.12 -8.75 2.36
N GLU A 96 -2.45 -10.02 2.17
CA GLU A 96 -2.02 -10.85 1.05
C GLU A 96 -2.29 -10.25 -0.34
N PRO A 97 -3.48 -9.67 -0.65
CA PRO A 97 -3.73 -9.14 -1.99
C PRO A 97 -2.78 -8.01 -2.38
N THR A 98 -2.50 -7.09 -1.44
CA THR A 98 -1.60 -5.96 -1.66
C THR A 98 -0.15 -6.44 -1.77
N ALA A 99 0.25 -7.38 -0.91
CA ALA A 99 1.58 -7.97 -0.92
C ALA A 99 1.85 -8.70 -2.25
N GLU A 100 0.94 -9.58 -2.68
CA GLU A 100 1.08 -10.33 -3.93
C GLU A 100 1.07 -9.43 -5.16
N MET A 101 0.24 -8.39 -5.19
CA MET A 101 0.24 -7.41 -6.28
C MET A 101 1.59 -6.70 -6.41
N LEU A 102 2.16 -6.20 -5.30
CA LEU A 102 3.47 -5.56 -5.36
C LEU A 102 4.60 -6.57 -5.61
N ALA A 103 4.49 -7.80 -5.14
CA ALA A 103 5.43 -8.87 -5.47
C ALA A 103 5.52 -9.10 -6.99
N GLU A 104 4.36 -9.22 -7.65
CA GLU A 104 4.27 -9.40 -9.11
C GLU A 104 4.84 -8.20 -9.88
N LEU A 105 4.51 -6.98 -9.46
CA LEU A 105 5.00 -5.76 -10.12
C LEU A 105 6.51 -5.60 -10.01
N PHE A 106 7.11 -5.91 -8.87
CA PHE A 106 8.56 -5.80 -8.66
C PHE A 106 9.33 -6.95 -9.31
N GLU A 107 8.78 -8.16 -9.32
CA GLU A 107 9.40 -9.34 -9.94
C GLU A 107 9.51 -9.21 -11.46
N ARG A 108 8.49 -8.65 -12.10
CA ARG A 108 8.33 -8.63 -13.56
C ARG A 108 9.53 -8.13 -14.36
N PRO A 109 10.12 -6.95 -14.08
CA PRO A 109 11.26 -6.46 -14.82
C PRO A 109 12.48 -7.40 -14.73
N ALA A 110 12.63 -8.12 -13.62
CA ALA A 110 13.71 -9.09 -13.45
C ALA A 110 13.41 -10.43 -14.14
N VAL A 111 12.15 -10.84 -14.24
CA VAL A 111 11.76 -11.99 -15.07
C VAL A 111 12.02 -11.69 -16.55
N GLU A 112 11.68 -10.49 -17.01
CA GLU A 112 11.87 -10.05 -18.39
C GLU A 112 13.35 -9.91 -18.78
N SER A 113 14.24 -9.58 -17.83
CA SER A 113 15.67 -9.35 -18.09
C SER A 113 16.58 -10.54 -17.74
N CYS A 114 16.25 -11.31 -16.70
CA CYS A 114 17.09 -12.38 -16.16
C CYS A 114 16.42 -13.76 -16.15
N GLY A 115 15.15 -13.85 -16.56
CA GLY A 115 14.38 -15.09 -16.55
C GLY A 115 13.65 -15.37 -15.23
N ALA A 116 12.59 -16.16 -15.33
CA ALA A 116 11.80 -16.60 -14.19
C ALA A 116 12.65 -17.44 -13.23
N GLY A 117 12.48 -17.22 -11.92
CA GLY A 117 13.20 -17.95 -10.88
C GLY A 117 14.65 -17.51 -10.65
N SER A 118 15.16 -16.54 -11.42
CA SER A 118 16.49 -15.97 -11.19
C SER A 118 16.64 -15.41 -9.76
N PRO A 119 17.84 -15.42 -9.16
CA PRO A 119 18.05 -14.84 -7.83
C PRO A 119 17.52 -13.41 -7.72
N ARG A 120 17.73 -12.59 -8.76
CA ARG A 120 17.24 -11.21 -8.84
C ARG A 120 15.71 -11.14 -8.82
N ALA A 121 15.03 -11.97 -9.62
CA ALA A 121 13.56 -12.04 -9.63
C ALA A 121 13.00 -12.43 -8.25
N ARG A 122 13.62 -13.44 -7.61
CA ARG A 122 13.22 -13.88 -6.26
C ARG A 122 13.38 -12.78 -5.20
N VAL A 123 14.50 -12.06 -5.21
CA VAL A 123 14.75 -10.96 -4.26
C VAL A 123 13.74 -9.82 -4.49
N LEU A 124 13.50 -9.44 -5.74
CA LEU A 124 12.51 -8.39 -6.05
C LEU A 124 11.08 -8.80 -5.71
N ARG A 125 10.72 -10.07 -5.92
CA ARG A 125 9.43 -10.62 -5.48
C ARG A 125 9.26 -10.47 -3.96
N GLN A 126 10.26 -10.88 -3.18
CA GLN A 126 10.24 -10.76 -1.71
C GLN A 126 10.20 -9.30 -1.26
N PHE A 127 10.97 -8.44 -1.92
CA PHE A 127 10.97 -7.00 -1.65
C PHE A 127 9.57 -6.40 -1.88
N GLY A 128 8.97 -6.67 -3.04
CA GLY A 128 7.61 -6.22 -3.37
C GLY A 128 6.56 -6.76 -2.40
N TYR A 129 6.65 -8.05 -2.05
CA TYR A 129 5.74 -8.69 -1.11
C TYR A 129 5.75 -8.00 0.27
N TYR A 130 6.93 -7.85 0.87
CA TYR A 130 7.03 -7.23 2.20
C TYR A 130 6.75 -5.73 2.17
N LEU A 131 7.04 -5.03 1.07
CA LEU A 131 6.63 -3.65 0.91
C LEU A 131 5.10 -3.53 0.89
N GLY A 132 4.41 -4.37 0.12
CA GLY A 132 2.95 -4.34 0.06
C GLY A 132 2.27 -4.77 1.35
N ARG A 133 2.82 -5.79 2.02
CA ARG A 133 2.37 -6.17 3.37
C ARG A 133 2.54 -5.01 4.35
N TRP A 134 3.69 -4.32 4.33
CA TRP A 134 3.94 -3.18 5.22
C TRP A 134 2.96 -2.04 4.94
N THR A 135 2.74 -1.69 3.66
CA THR A 135 1.80 -0.64 3.27
C THR A 135 0.39 -0.91 3.78
N TYR A 136 -0.13 -2.13 3.58
CA TYR A 136 -1.46 -2.49 4.05
C TYR A 136 -1.57 -2.47 5.59
N LEU A 137 -0.60 -3.06 6.29
CA LEU A 137 -0.61 -3.09 7.75
C LEU A 137 -0.47 -1.70 8.37
N MET A 138 0.31 -0.82 7.74
CA MET A 138 0.53 0.54 8.23
C MET A 138 -0.76 1.35 8.10
N ASP A 139 -1.45 1.26 6.96
CA ASP A 139 -2.75 1.91 6.72
C ASP A 139 -3.79 1.46 7.78
N ALA A 140 -3.97 0.14 7.94
CA ALA A 140 -4.87 -0.41 8.94
C ALA A 140 -4.47 -0.07 10.40
N ALA A 141 -3.17 0.04 10.69
CA ALA A 141 -2.71 0.41 12.03
C ALA A 141 -2.93 1.90 12.31
N ASP A 142 -2.73 2.75 11.30
CA ASP A 142 -3.03 4.18 11.37
C ASP A 142 -4.54 4.32 11.61
N ASP A 143 -5.39 3.73 10.77
CA ASP A 143 -6.82 3.98 10.78
C ASP A 143 -7.64 3.24 11.84
N LEU A 144 -7.03 2.33 12.61
CA LEU A 144 -7.68 1.55 13.67
C LEU A 144 -8.65 2.37 14.56
N ALA A 145 -8.24 3.55 15.03
CA ALA A 145 -9.11 4.37 15.87
C ALA A 145 -10.28 5.02 15.08
N GLY A 146 -10.05 5.37 13.81
CA GLY A 146 -11.09 5.87 12.92
C GLY A 146 -12.12 4.79 12.61
N ASP A 147 -11.63 3.60 12.24
CA ASP A 147 -12.46 2.47 11.83
C ASP A 147 -13.33 1.95 12.97
N LEU A 148 -12.81 1.91 14.19
CA LEU A 148 -13.61 1.55 15.37
C LEU A 148 -14.75 2.53 15.63
N ARG A 149 -14.57 3.83 15.34
CA ARG A 149 -15.61 4.85 15.52
C ARG A 149 -16.66 4.81 14.41
N SER A 150 -16.25 4.58 13.17
CA SER A 150 -17.15 4.50 12.01
C SER A 150 -17.78 3.11 11.82
N GLY A 151 -17.27 2.09 12.50
CA GLY A 151 -17.65 0.70 12.27
C GLY A 151 -17.10 0.13 10.95
N ALA A 152 -16.09 0.78 10.36
CA ALA A 152 -15.46 0.32 9.12
C ALA A 152 -14.65 -0.97 9.35
N PHE A 153 -14.41 -1.70 8.27
CA PHE A 153 -13.61 -2.92 8.33
C PHE A 153 -12.15 -2.57 8.68
N ASN A 154 -11.62 -3.19 9.73
CA ASN A 154 -10.20 -3.13 10.07
C ASN A 154 -9.69 -4.52 10.47
N PRO A 155 -8.60 -5.02 9.89
CA PRO A 155 -8.11 -6.37 10.15
C PRO A 155 -7.67 -6.58 11.61
N PHE A 156 -7.12 -5.56 12.26
CA PHE A 156 -6.76 -5.64 13.69
C PHE A 156 -8.00 -5.62 14.57
N ALA A 157 -8.99 -4.78 14.24
CA ALA A 157 -10.27 -4.79 14.96
C ALA A 157 -10.96 -6.16 14.85
N ARG A 158 -11.02 -6.75 13.65
CA ARG A 158 -11.61 -8.09 13.43
C ARG A 158 -10.86 -9.17 14.21
N ARG A 159 -9.53 -9.16 14.18
CA ARG A 159 -8.68 -10.16 14.85
C ARG A 159 -8.86 -10.18 16.38
N PHE A 160 -9.15 -9.02 16.97
CA PHE A 160 -9.34 -8.81 18.40
C PHE A 160 -10.81 -8.62 18.80
N SER A 161 -11.74 -8.81 17.85
CA SER A 161 -13.19 -8.61 18.06
C SER A 161 -13.56 -7.23 18.64
N LEU A 162 -12.81 -6.20 18.24
CA LEU A 162 -13.00 -4.84 18.74
C LEU A 162 -14.16 -4.13 18.02
N ASN A 163 -14.82 -3.27 18.78
CA ASN A 163 -15.81 -2.29 18.33
C ASN A 163 -15.59 -0.93 19.04
N GLY A 164 -16.43 0.07 18.75
CA GLY A 164 -16.32 1.42 19.32
C GLY A 164 -16.46 1.53 20.85
N ALA A 165 -16.95 0.49 21.53
CA ALA A 165 -17.08 0.42 22.98
C ALA A 165 -16.01 -0.46 23.67
N SER A 166 -15.02 -0.98 22.92
CA SER A 166 -13.94 -1.82 23.48
C SER A 166 -13.12 -1.05 24.51
N ALA A 167 -12.60 -1.75 25.51
CA ALA A 167 -11.80 -1.13 26.54
C ALA A 167 -10.46 -0.61 25.97
N PRO A 168 -9.90 0.48 26.53
CA PRO A 168 -8.60 1.01 26.10
C PRO A 168 -7.48 -0.03 26.09
N GLU A 169 -7.51 -0.98 27.01
CA GLU A 169 -6.51 -2.05 27.14
C GLU A 169 -6.55 -3.04 25.96
N GLU A 170 -7.75 -3.36 25.46
CA GLU A 170 -7.96 -4.24 24.31
C GLU A 170 -7.47 -3.57 23.02
N ILE A 171 -7.79 -2.28 22.87
CA ILE A 171 -7.28 -1.45 21.76
C ILE A 171 -5.75 -1.36 21.83
N ALA A 172 -5.18 -1.18 23.02
CA ALA A 172 -3.73 -1.17 23.20
C ALA A 172 -3.09 -2.52 22.85
N ALA A 173 -3.74 -3.64 23.16
CA ALA A 173 -3.27 -4.97 22.76
C ALA A 173 -3.23 -5.15 21.24
N ALA A 174 -4.27 -4.68 20.53
CA ALA A 174 -4.29 -4.68 19.07
C ALA A 174 -3.19 -3.79 18.47
N ARG A 175 -2.93 -2.61 19.05
CA ARG A 175 -1.82 -1.73 18.64
C ARG A 175 -0.45 -2.38 18.81
N ARG A 176 -0.17 -3.00 19.97
CA ARG A 176 1.07 -3.75 20.21
C ARG A 176 1.23 -4.93 19.26
N TYR A 177 0.13 -5.55 18.84
CA TYR A 177 0.17 -6.59 17.81
C TYR A 177 0.53 -6.01 16.44
N ALA A 178 -0.13 -4.91 16.03
CA ALA A 178 0.14 -4.23 14.77
C ALA A 178 1.61 -3.79 14.67
N GLU A 179 2.15 -3.19 15.73
CA GLU A 179 3.55 -2.78 15.79
C GLU A 179 4.51 -3.97 15.62
N ARG A 180 4.27 -5.09 16.31
CA ARG A 180 5.08 -6.31 16.15
C ARG A 180 5.01 -6.86 14.72
N ALA A 181 3.82 -6.88 14.12
CA ALA A 181 3.63 -7.33 12.75
C ALA A 181 4.34 -6.42 11.74
N LEU A 182 4.27 -5.10 11.94
CA LEU A 182 4.98 -4.10 11.14
C LEU A 182 6.49 -4.23 11.26
N ASN A 183 7.03 -4.33 12.48
CA ASN A 183 8.46 -4.52 12.74
C ASN A 183 8.98 -5.82 12.08
N ALA A 184 8.24 -6.92 12.19
CA ALA A 184 8.60 -8.17 11.51
C ALA A 184 8.59 -8.02 9.99
N THR A 185 7.63 -7.28 9.42
CA THR A 185 7.57 -7.00 7.98
C THR A 185 8.77 -6.16 7.54
N LEU A 186 9.06 -5.10 8.27
CA LEU A 186 10.11 -4.16 7.94
C LEU A 186 11.50 -4.82 8.01
N ALA A 187 11.71 -5.71 8.98
CA ALA A 187 12.92 -6.52 9.06
C ALA A 187 13.10 -7.41 7.83
N ARG A 188 12.02 -8.04 7.34
CA ARG A 188 12.04 -8.86 6.13
C ARG A 188 12.24 -8.04 4.86
N LEU A 189 11.59 -6.87 4.78
CA LEU A 189 11.78 -5.91 3.70
C LEU A 189 13.23 -5.42 3.65
N GLY A 190 13.81 -5.06 4.81
CA GLY A 190 15.21 -4.65 4.93
C GLY A 190 16.18 -5.76 4.54
N ALA A 191 15.90 -7.01 4.94
CA ALA A 191 16.70 -8.16 4.53
C ALA A 191 16.67 -8.38 3.00
N ALA A 192 15.50 -8.28 2.37
CA ALA A 192 15.39 -8.34 0.91
C ALA A 192 16.09 -7.14 0.25
N GLY A 193 15.95 -5.94 0.82
CA GLY A 193 16.62 -4.72 0.37
C GLY A 193 18.14 -4.84 0.41
N ASN A 194 18.72 -5.44 1.46
CA ASN A 194 20.17 -5.66 1.57
C ASN A 194 20.74 -6.59 0.49
N LEU A 195 19.90 -7.39 -0.17
CA LEU A 195 20.29 -8.27 -1.27
C LEU A 195 20.12 -7.59 -2.65
N LEU A 196 19.60 -6.35 -2.70
CA LEU A 196 19.45 -5.59 -3.92
C LEU A 196 20.66 -4.68 -4.14
N ASP A 197 21.19 -4.73 -5.36
CA ASP A 197 22.18 -3.76 -5.81
C ASP A 197 21.48 -2.46 -6.24
N PHE A 198 21.69 -1.41 -5.46
CA PHE A 198 21.16 -0.06 -5.69
C PHE A 198 22.14 0.80 -6.50
N GLU A 199 22.81 0.22 -7.49
CA GLU A 199 23.88 0.89 -8.24
C GLU A 199 23.39 1.98 -9.21
N ASN A 200 22.08 2.08 -9.43
CA ASN A 200 21.51 3.10 -10.30
C ASN A 200 21.43 4.48 -9.61
N ARG A 201 21.23 5.54 -10.41
CA ARG A 201 21.20 6.94 -9.92
C ARG A 201 20.12 7.20 -8.85
N LEU A 202 19.04 6.43 -8.82
CA LEU A 202 17.98 6.53 -7.83
C LEU A 202 18.19 5.59 -6.64
N GLY A 203 19.18 4.71 -6.70
CA GLY A 203 19.48 3.73 -5.68
C GLY A 203 19.63 4.30 -4.28
N PRO A 204 20.44 5.36 -4.07
CA PRO A 204 20.55 6.01 -2.76
C PRO A 204 19.23 6.58 -2.24
N VAL A 205 18.33 7.03 -3.13
CA VAL A 205 17.00 7.53 -2.75
C VAL A 205 16.12 6.37 -2.29
N VAL A 206 16.10 5.27 -3.04
CA VAL A 206 15.32 4.07 -2.68
C VAL A 206 15.83 3.47 -1.37
N GLN A 207 17.14 3.38 -1.18
CA GLN A 207 17.75 2.95 0.08
C GLN A 207 17.32 3.85 1.25
N ASN A 208 17.35 5.17 1.06
CA ASN A 208 16.92 6.10 2.10
C ASN A 208 15.45 5.88 2.47
N VAL A 209 14.57 5.73 1.48
CA VAL A 209 13.15 5.44 1.70
C VAL A 209 13.00 4.14 2.51
N VAL A 210 13.64 3.05 2.09
CA VAL A 210 13.44 1.73 2.72
C VAL A 210 14.03 1.67 4.13
N PHE A 211 15.28 2.12 4.30
CA PHE A 211 16.03 1.92 5.54
C PHE A 211 15.88 3.05 6.56
N LYS A 212 15.39 4.22 6.15
CA LYS A 212 15.20 5.37 7.03
C LYS A 212 13.77 5.91 6.98
N GLY A 213 13.23 6.12 5.78
CA GLY A 213 11.90 6.69 5.58
C GLY A 213 10.77 5.86 6.16
N LEU A 214 10.65 4.58 5.76
CA LEU A 214 9.59 3.69 6.25
C LEU A 214 9.65 3.49 7.78
N PRO A 215 10.81 3.20 8.40
CA PRO A 215 10.90 3.14 9.87
C PRO A 215 10.50 4.45 10.55
N GLN A 216 10.92 5.59 10.02
CA GLN A 216 10.59 6.90 10.59
C GLN A 216 9.08 7.16 10.53
N VAL A 217 8.45 6.98 9.37
CA VAL A 217 7.00 7.17 9.20
C VAL A 217 6.21 6.24 10.13
N GLN A 218 6.65 5.00 10.27
CA GLN A 218 6.02 4.05 11.19
C GLN A 218 6.09 4.57 12.64
N GLN A 219 7.27 5.02 13.10
CA GLN A 219 7.44 5.57 14.45
C GLN A 219 6.58 6.82 14.68
N GLU A 220 6.59 7.76 13.73
CA GLU A 220 5.80 9.00 13.81
C GLU A 220 4.30 8.68 13.93
N ARG A 221 3.78 7.84 13.04
CA ARG A 221 2.34 7.53 13.01
C ARG A 221 1.85 6.74 14.20
N LEU A 222 2.64 5.78 14.68
CA LEU A 222 2.29 4.99 15.86
C LEU A 222 2.40 5.84 17.14
N SER A 223 3.41 6.69 17.27
CA SER A 223 3.62 7.54 18.47
C SER A 223 2.73 8.79 18.54
N GLU A 224 2.43 9.45 17.42
CA GLU A 224 1.49 10.59 17.39
C GLU A 224 0.09 10.18 17.84
N LYS A 225 -0.35 8.97 17.45
CA LYS A 225 -1.65 8.44 17.86
C LYS A 225 -1.67 8.01 19.32
N GLU A 226 -0.57 7.53 19.89
CA GLU A 226 -0.46 7.35 21.35
C GLU A 226 -0.66 8.68 22.08
N ARG A 227 0.01 9.76 21.65
CA ARG A 227 -0.13 11.08 22.28
C ARG A 227 -1.54 11.68 22.15
N ARG A 228 -2.22 11.42 21.03
CA ARG A 228 -3.59 11.91 20.78
C ARG A 228 -4.65 11.14 21.56
N ASN A 229 -4.43 9.85 21.83
CA ASN A 229 -5.34 9.00 22.61
C ASN A 229 -5.20 9.17 24.13
N VAL A 230 -4.13 9.82 24.62
CA VAL A 230 -3.94 10.15 26.05
C VAL A 230 -4.71 11.42 26.45
N ARG A 231 -5.21 12.21 25.49
CA ARG A 231 -6.15 13.30 25.80
C ARG A 231 -7.54 12.69 25.98
N PRO A 232 -8.22 12.90 27.12
CA PRO A 232 -9.60 12.47 27.27
C PRO A 232 -10.45 13.15 26.19
N LEU A 233 -11.42 12.39 25.65
CA LEU A 233 -12.56 12.96 24.93
C LEU A 233 -13.37 13.88 25.85
#